data_AF-A0A832G9N3-F1
#
_entry.id   AF-A0A832G9N3-F1
#
_cell.length_a   1.000
_cell.length_b   1.000
_cell.length_c   1.000
_cell.angle_alpha   90.00
_cell.angle_beta   90.00
_cell.angle_gamma   90.00
#
_symmetry.space_group_name_H-M   'P 1'
#
loop_
_entity.id
_entity.type
_entity.pdbx_description
1 polymer ?
#
loop_
_entity_poly.entity_id
_entity_poly.type
_entity_poly.pdbx_seq_one_letter_code
_entity_poly.pdbx_strand_id
1 'polypeptide(L)'
;MKKSSPIKLIVSLAAGLIIFILYLHFFVGFEEIIGVFKSVDPREYLLYYSITIMAMILSMLFYSMSWRELMKALSINISVRNALFYSWVGIFVDLVIPLESVSGEITRIYLVHRETRVSSGKIIASVVAHRIITTSITLGSLIFASALIILKYKVSTEAL
;
A
#
# COMPACT_ATOMS: atom_id res chain seq x y z
N MET A 1 -19.52 -13.69 17.49
CA MET A 1 -18.94 -12.79 16.47
C MET A 1 -19.98 -12.49 15.40
N LYS A 2 -20.48 -11.25 15.31
CA LYS A 2 -21.49 -10.84 14.34
C LYS A 2 -20.84 -10.71 12.97
N LYS A 3 -21.05 -11.70 12.09
CA LYS A 3 -20.52 -11.75 10.72
C LYS A 3 -20.95 -10.48 9.99
N SER A 4 -20.03 -9.54 9.74
CA SER A 4 -20.32 -8.40 8.87
C SER A 4 -20.64 -8.96 7.49
N SER A 5 -21.88 -8.73 7.03
CA SER A 5 -22.30 -9.19 5.72
C SER A 5 -21.49 -8.43 4.66
N PRO A 6 -20.93 -9.11 3.63
CA PRO A 6 -20.15 -8.47 2.56
C PRO A 6 -20.94 -7.35 1.86
N ILE A 7 -22.27 -7.40 1.91
CA ILE A 7 -23.20 -6.37 1.43
C ILE A 7 -22.93 -5.00 2.07
N LYS A 8 -22.60 -4.95 3.37
CA LYS A 8 -22.37 -3.66 4.05
C LYS A 8 -21.11 -2.97 3.57
N LEU A 9 -20.06 -3.74 3.26
CA LEU A 9 -18.81 -3.22 2.70
C LEU A 9 -19.05 -2.68 1.28
N ILE A 10 -19.79 -3.42 0.45
CA ILE A 10 -20.14 -3.00 -0.91
C ILE A 10 -20.97 -1.71 -0.89
N VAL A 11 -21.96 -1.62 0.02
CA VAL A 11 -22.79 -0.41 0.17
C VAL A 11 -21.95 0.78 0.64
N SER A 12 -21.03 0.59 1.58
CA SER A 12 -20.14 1.67 2.04
C SER A 12 -19.18 2.14 0.93
N LEU A 13 -18.64 1.21 0.16
CA LEU A 13 -17.77 1.51 -0.99
C LEU A 13 -18.55 2.27 -2.06
N ALA A 14 -19.74 1.80 -2.41
CA ALA A 14 -20.61 2.45 -3.39
C ALA A 14 -21.03 3.86 -2.93
N ALA A 15 -21.39 4.02 -1.65
CA ALA A 15 -21.71 5.32 -1.09
C ALA A 15 -20.51 6.28 -1.15
N GLY A 16 -19.32 5.83 -0.76
CA GLY A 16 -18.09 6.61 -0.86
C GLY A 16 -17.76 7.01 -2.30
N LEU A 17 -17.90 6.07 -3.24
CA LEU A 17 -17.67 6.32 -4.67
C LEU A 17 -18.68 7.32 -5.23
N ILE A 18 -19.96 7.22 -4.86
CA ILE A 18 -21.00 8.17 -5.27
C ILE A 18 -20.69 9.57 -4.73
N ILE A 19 -20.37 9.69 -3.44
CA ILE A 19 -20.00 10.99 -2.84
C ILE A 19 -18.77 11.58 -3.54
N PHE A 20 -17.76 10.75 -3.84
CA PHE A 20 -16.57 11.17 -4.56
C PHE A 20 -16.89 11.64 -5.99
N ILE A 21 -17.74 10.91 -6.72
CA ILE A 21 -18.19 11.30 -8.07
C ILE A 21 -18.97 12.61 -8.03
N LEU A 22 -19.87 12.78 -7.06
CA LEU A 22 -20.62 14.03 -6.89
C LEU A 22 -19.67 15.18 -6.57
N TYR A 23 -18.68 14.96 -5.71
CA TYR A 23 -17.64 15.95 -5.43
C TYR A 23 -16.89 16.34 -6.71
N LEU A 24 -16.42 15.38 -7.49
CA LEU A 24 -15.73 15.67 -8.76
C LEU A 24 -16.64 16.43 -9.73
N HIS A 25 -17.92 16.07 -9.81
CA HIS A 25 -18.86 16.74 -10.69
C HIS A 25 -19.12 18.20 -10.30
N PHE A 26 -19.37 18.47 -9.02
CA PHE A 26 -19.78 19.80 -8.53
C PHE A 26 -18.62 20.73 -8.21
N PHE A 27 -17.47 20.22 -7.77
CA PHE A 27 -16.35 21.05 -7.29
C PHE A 27 -15.15 21.09 -8.25
N VAL A 28 -14.93 20.05 -9.07
CA VAL A 28 -13.75 19.97 -9.96
C VAL A 28 -14.13 20.09 -11.43
N GLY A 29 -15.23 19.47 -11.86
CA GLY A 29 -15.61 19.37 -13.26
C GLY A 29 -14.81 18.29 -14.01
N PHE A 30 -15.50 17.32 -14.59
CA PHE A 30 -14.84 16.26 -15.38
C PHE A 30 -14.10 16.80 -16.61
N GLU A 31 -14.56 17.92 -17.18
CA GLU A 31 -13.93 18.54 -18.34
C GLU A 31 -12.52 19.05 -18.05
N GLU A 32 -12.31 19.66 -16.88
CA GLU A 32 -10.99 20.15 -16.45
C GLU A 32 -10.01 18.99 -16.27
N ILE A 33 -10.46 17.91 -15.61
CA ILE A 33 -9.67 16.70 -15.42
C ILE A 33 -9.26 16.12 -16.78
N ILE A 34 -10.22 15.94 -17.69
CA ILE A 34 -9.96 15.42 -19.04
C ILE A 34 -9.05 16.36 -19.83
N GLY A 35 -9.20 17.68 -19.67
CA GLY A 35 -8.35 18.69 -20.27
C GLY A 35 -6.89 18.55 -19.84
N VAL A 36 -6.65 18.38 -18.52
CA VAL A 36 -5.31 18.11 -17.99
C VAL A 36 -4.74 16.82 -18.56
N PHE A 37 -5.50 15.71 -18.54
CA PHE A 37 -5.04 14.44 -19.11
C PHE A 37 -4.70 14.52 -20.59
N LYS A 38 -5.42 15.32 -21.38
CA LYS A 38 -5.12 15.56 -22.80
C LYS A 38 -3.90 16.44 -23.03
N SER A 39 -3.60 17.34 -22.09
CA SER A 39 -2.44 18.25 -22.18
C SER A 39 -1.11 17.58 -21.82
N VAL A 40 -1.15 16.44 -21.13
CA VAL A 40 0.04 15.66 -20.76
C VAL A 40 0.48 14.84 -21.97
N ASP A 41 1.59 15.21 -22.62
CA ASP A 41 2.19 14.40 -23.68
C ASP A 41 2.86 13.15 -23.10
N PRO A 42 2.38 11.92 -23.41
CA PRO A 42 2.96 10.69 -22.87
C PRO A 42 4.44 10.51 -23.18
N ARG A 43 4.95 11.11 -24.27
CA ARG A 43 6.37 11.02 -24.66
C ARG A 43 7.27 11.84 -23.76
N GLU A 44 6.82 13.03 -23.38
CA GLU A 44 7.56 13.90 -22.44
C GLU A 44 7.65 13.27 -21.05
N TYR A 45 6.58 12.61 -20.62
CA TYR A 45 6.49 12.01 -19.29
C TYR A 45 6.95 10.54 -19.21
N LEU A 46 7.35 9.94 -20.35
CA LEU A 46 7.75 8.53 -20.43
C LEU A 46 8.85 8.17 -19.42
N LEU A 47 9.87 9.02 -19.28
CA LEU A 47 10.97 8.81 -18.35
C LEU A 47 10.48 8.81 -16.89
N TYR A 48 9.64 9.77 -16.51
CA TYR A 48 9.09 9.84 -15.16
C TYR A 48 8.25 8.61 -14.84
N TYR A 49 7.36 8.20 -15.73
CA TYR A 49 6.58 6.97 -15.55
C TYR A 49 7.46 5.73 -15.45
N SER A 50 8.50 5.63 -16.27
CA SER A 50 9.45 4.51 -16.24
C SER A 50 10.19 4.44 -14.90
N ILE A 51 10.66 5.59 -14.40
CA ILE A 51 11.32 5.69 -13.09
C ILE A 51 10.36 5.33 -11.96
N THR A 52 9.10 5.79 -12.01
CA THR A 52 8.08 5.43 -11.01
C THR A 52 7.84 3.92 -10.98
N ILE A 53 7.65 3.28 -12.14
CA ILE A 53 7.45 1.83 -12.23
C ILE A 53 8.68 1.08 -11.68
N MET A 54 9.89 1.52 -12.05
CA MET A 54 11.13 0.93 -11.56
C MET A 54 11.26 1.06 -10.04
N ALA A 55 11.00 2.26 -9.50
CA ALA A 55 11.02 2.53 -8.07
C ALA A 55 9.98 1.69 -7.31
N MET A 56 8.79 1.49 -7.88
CA MET A 56 7.75 0.64 -7.30
C MET A 56 8.18 -0.83 -7.23
N ILE A 57 8.74 -1.37 -8.32
CA ILE A 57 9.25 -2.75 -8.36
C ILE A 57 10.40 -2.92 -7.35
N LEU A 58 11.32 -1.96 -7.32
CA LEU A 58 12.48 -2.00 -6.42
C LEU A 58 12.07 -1.88 -4.95
N SER A 59 11.14 -0.99 -4.64
CA SER A 59 10.52 -0.86 -3.31
C SER A 59 9.92 -2.19 -2.87
N MET A 60 9.17 -2.83 -3.77
CA MET A 60 8.53 -4.11 -3.48
C MET A 60 9.54 -5.25 -3.27
N LEU A 61 10.65 -5.23 -4.01
CA LEU A 61 11.76 -6.15 -3.81
C LEU A 61 12.35 -6.01 -2.40
N PHE A 62 12.68 -4.79 -1.97
CA PHE A 62 13.22 -4.53 -0.63
C PHE A 62 12.21 -4.82 0.49
N TYR A 63 10.95 -4.48 0.28
CA TYR A 63 9.86 -4.84 1.20
C TYR A 63 9.79 -6.36 1.41
N SER A 64 9.86 -7.14 0.33
CA SER A 64 9.81 -8.60 0.38
C SER A 64 11.08 -9.22 0.99
N MET A 65 12.25 -8.67 0.67
CA MET A 65 13.53 -9.11 1.24
C MET A 65 13.60 -8.85 2.74
N SER A 66 13.19 -7.66 3.21
CA SER A 66 13.18 -7.33 4.64
C SER A 66 12.28 -8.27 5.44
N TRP A 67 11.10 -8.62 4.90
CA TRP A 67 10.24 -9.62 5.53
C TRP A 67 10.87 -11.01 5.55
N ARG A 68 11.53 -11.41 4.47
CA ARG A 68 12.24 -12.70 4.41
C ARG A 68 13.34 -12.80 5.46
N GLU A 69 14.12 -11.75 5.68
CA GLU A 69 15.15 -11.76 6.72
C GLU A 69 14.55 -11.91 8.12
N LEU A 70 13.39 -11.28 8.38
CA LEU A 70 12.65 -11.47 9.63
C LEU A 70 12.13 -12.91 9.80
N MET A 71 11.64 -13.52 8.73
CA MET A 71 11.23 -14.93 8.73
C MET A 71 12.40 -15.87 8.99
N LYS A 72 13.58 -15.61 8.40
CA LYS A 72 14.79 -16.40 8.67
C LYS A 72 15.19 -16.34 10.14
N ALA A 73 15.06 -15.17 10.80
CA ALA A 73 15.33 -15.04 12.23
C ALA A 73 14.42 -15.94 13.09
N LEU A 74 13.25 -16.33 12.58
CA LEU A 74 12.31 -17.26 13.21
C LEU A 74 12.45 -18.71 12.70
N SER A 75 13.54 -19.01 11.98
CA SER A 75 13.83 -20.29 11.35
C SER A 75 12.80 -20.70 10.27
N ILE A 76 12.16 -19.72 9.62
CA ILE A 76 11.27 -19.95 8.48
C ILE A 76 12.07 -19.67 7.22
N ASN A 77 12.38 -20.72 6.45
CA ASN A 77 13.17 -20.59 5.23
C ASN A 77 12.26 -20.58 4.00
N ILE A 78 12.19 -19.44 3.32
CA ILE A 78 11.56 -19.31 2.01
C ILE A 78 12.53 -18.66 1.02
N SER A 79 12.35 -18.99 -0.26
CA SER A 79 13.12 -18.36 -1.33
C SER A 79 12.77 -16.87 -1.47
N VAL A 80 13.71 -16.05 -1.97
CA VAL A 80 13.44 -14.63 -2.28
C VAL A 80 12.29 -14.49 -3.27
N ARG A 81 12.22 -15.40 -4.26
CA ARG A 81 11.14 -15.44 -5.25
C ARG A 81 9.77 -15.63 -4.59
N ASN A 82 9.66 -16.57 -3.65
CA ASN A 82 8.39 -16.82 -2.96
C ASN A 82 8.03 -15.67 -2.02
N ALA A 83 9.00 -15.09 -1.31
CA ALA A 83 8.78 -13.88 -0.51
C ALA A 83 8.23 -12.73 -1.35
N LEU A 84 8.79 -12.51 -2.55
CA LEU A 84 8.34 -11.50 -3.50
C LEU A 84 6.93 -11.81 -4.02
N PHE A 85 6.69 -13.04 -4.47
CA PHE A 85 5.40 -13.47 -4.99
C PHE A 85 4.29 -13.35 -3.94
N TYR A 86 4.52 -13.82 -2.71
CA TYR A 86 3.53 -13.75 -1.63
C TYR A 86 3.23 -12.31 -1.23
N SER A 87 4.24 -11.45 -1.22
CA SER A 87 4.02 -10.02 -0.97
C SER A 87 3.16 -9.39 -2.07
N TRP A 88 3.41 -9.70 -3.35
CA TRP A 88 2.61 -9.18 -4.47
C TRP A 88 1.16 -9.65 -4.42
N VAL A 89 0.95 -10.94 -4.14
CA VAL A 89 -0.40 -11.48 -3.95
C VAL A 89 -1.09 -10.82 -2.75
N GLY A 90 -0.36 -10.57 -1.66
CA GLY A 90 -0.88 -9.85 -0.50
C GLY A 90 -1.38 -8.46 -0.86
N ILE A 91 -0.56 -7.64 -1.51
CA ILE A 91 -0.93 -6.29 -1.95
C ILE A 91 -2.11 -6.34 -2.93
N PHE A 92 -2.10 -7.27 -3.89
CA PHE A 92 -3.22 -7.45 -4.81
C PHE A 92 -4.52 -7.74 -4.07
N VAL A 93 -4.49 -8.62 -3.06
CA VAL A 93 -5.66 -8.93 -2.25
C VAL A 93 -6.14 -7.72 -1.46
N ASP A 94 -5.23 -6.92 -0.88
CA ASP A 94 -5.59 -5.66 -0.19
C ASP A 94 -6.18 -4.61 -1.12
N LEU A 95 -5.79 -4.59 -2.40
CA LEU A 95 -6.41 -3.71 -3.40
C LEU A 95 -7.81 -4.16 -3.81
N VAL A 96 -8.06 -5.47 -3.83
CA VAL A 96 -9.36 -6.05 -4.23
C VAL A 96 -10.35 -6.07 -3.06
N ILE A 97 -9.87 -6.38 -1.86
CA ILE A 97 -10.69 -6.51 -0.67
C ILE A 97 -10.47 -5.26 0.19
N PRO A 98 -11.50 -4.41 0.39
CA PRO A 98 -11.38 -3.18 1.17
C PRO A 98 -11.35 -3.48 2.68
N LEU A 99 -10.31 -4.18 3.12
CA LEU A 99 -9.98 -4.52 4.51
C LEU A 99 -8.66 -3.85 4.93
N GLU A 100 -8.34 -2.71 4.29
CA GLU A 100 -7.08 -1.96 4.45
C GLU A 100 -5.85 -2.80 4.09
N SER A 101 -5.32 -3.52 5.07
CA SER A 101 -4.05 -4.25 5.01
C SER A 101 -4.14 -5.63 5.66
N VAL A 102 -5.30 -5.99 6.20
CA VAL A 102 -5.46 -7.23 6.98
C VAL A 102 -5.61 -8.45 6.04
N SER A 103 -6.27 -8.25 4.91
CA SER A 103 -6.57 -9.34 3.97
C SER A 103 -5.33 -9.88 3.25
N GLY A 104 -4.41 -9.01 2.86
CA GLY A 104 -3.15 -9.36 2.22
C GLY A 104 -2.18 -10.01 3.20
N GLU A 105 -2.15 -9.54 4.45
CA GLU A 105 -1.38 -10.15 5.54
C GLU A 105 -1.85 -11.59 5.83
N ILE A 106 -3.16 -11.80 5.96
CA ILE A 106 -3.74 -13.16 6.12
C ILE A 106 -3.36 -14.05 4.93
N THR A 107 -3.41 -13.51 3.72
CA THR A 107 -3.05 -14.25 2.50
C THR A 107 -1.58 -14.68 2.53
N ARG A 108 -0.67 -13.78 2.90
CA ARG A 108 0.76 -14.09 3.07
C ARG A 108 0.99 -15.17 4.13
N ILE A 109 0.30 -15.07 5.27
CA ILE A 109 0.38 -16.08 6.34
C ILE A 109 -0.06 -17.45 5.82
N TYR A 110 -1.19 -17.50 5.11
CA TYR A 110 -1.73 -18.72 4.52
C TYR A 110 -0.76 -19.35 3.51
N LEU A 111 -0.20 -18.55 2.59
CA LEU A 111 0.73 -19.03 1.56
C LEU A 111 2.01 -19.60 2.17
N VAL A 112 2.62 -18.90 3.14
CA VAL A 112 3.81 -19.40 3.83
C VAL A 112 3.52 -20.65 4.65
N HIS A 113 2.38 -20.70 5.34
CA HIS A 113 1.98 -21.88 6.12
C HIS A 113 1.77 -23.09 5.21
N ARG A 114 1.14 -22.89 4.04
CA ARG A 114 0.93 -23.94 3.04
C ARG A 114 2.25 -24.47 2.46
N GLU A 115 3.23 -23.60 2.22
CA GLU A 115 4.54 -23.99 1.68
C GLU A 115 5.40 -24.70 2.73
N THR A 116 5.53 -24.12 3.92
CA THR A 116 6.54 -24.53 4.91
C THR A 116 6.03 -25.47 5.99
N ARG A 117 4.70 -25.55 6.18
CA ARG A 117 4.02 -26.26 7.29
C ARG A 117 4.47 -25.82 8.69
N VAL A 118 5.15 -24.68 8.81
CA VAL A 118 5.58 -24.12 10.10
C VAL A 118 4.36 -23.60 10.87
N SER A 119 4.44 -23.65 12.20
CA SER A 119 3.43 -23.11 13.12
C SER A 119 2.99 -21.69 12.72
N SER A 120 1.69 -21.48 12.58
CA SER A 120 1.11 -20.18 12.18
C SER A 120 1.52 -19.05 13.13
N GLY A 121 1.74 -19.33 14.42
CA GLY A 121 2.18 -18.33 15.40
C GLY A 121 3.50 -17.63 15.03
N LYS A 122 4.51 -18.39 14.58
CA LYS A 122 5.79 -17.80 14.12
C LYS A 122 5.60 -16.96 12.86
N ILE A 123 4.78 -17.43 11.92
CA ILE A 123 4.49 -16.72 10.67
C ILE A 123 3.77 -15.40 10.97
N ILE A 124 2.73 -15.44 11.81
CA ILE A 124 1.99 -14.26 12.27
C ILE A 124 2.92 -13.28 12.97
N ALA A 125 3.78 -13.74 13.87
CA ALA A 125 4.76 -12.89 14.56
C ALA A 125 5.67 -12.16 13.56
N SER A 126 6.13 -12.85 12.50
CA SER A 126 6.93 -12.23 11.45
C SER A 126 6.17 -11.13 10.70
N VAL A 127 4.89 -11.33 10.37
CA VAL A 127 4.09 -10.35 9.63
C VAL A 127 3.80 -9.13 10.51
N VAL A 128 3.42 -9.34 11.76
CA VAL A 128 3.16 -8.25 12.72
C VAL A 128 4.43 -7.43 12.96
N ALA A 129 5.57 -8.06 13.20
CA ALA A 129 6.83 -7.34 13.38
C ALA A 129 7.24 -6.58 12.11
N HIS A 130 7.04 -7.16 10.93
CA HIS A 130 7.30 -6.46 9.66
C HIS A 130 6.40 -5.22 9.51
N ARG A 131 5.12 -5.32 9.87
CA ARG A 131 4.17 -4.20 9.87
C ARG A 131 4.59 -3.10 10.84
N ILE A 132 4.95 -3.43 12.08
CA ILE A 132 5.42 -2.45 13.07
C ILE A 132 6.64 -1.69 12.55
N ILE A 133 7.64 -2.39 12.00
CA ILE A 133 8.85 -1.78 11.47
C ILE A 133 8.52 -0.85 10.29
N THR A 134 7.76 -1.35 9.32
CA THR A 134 7.44 -0.59 8.10
C THR A 134 6.57 0.63 8.41
N THR A 135 5.52 0.49 9.23
CA THR A 135 4.69 1.61 9.66
C THR A 135 5.50 2.63 10.47
N SER A 136 6.38 2.20 11.37
CA SER A 136 7.23 3.12 12.15
C SER A 136 8.17 3.92 11.25
N ILE A 137 8.78 3.27 10.25
CA ILE A 137 9.64 3.95 9.28
C ILE A 137 8.85 4.95 8.45
N THR A 138 7.65 4.59 7.97
CA THR A 138 6.79 5.48 7.18
C THR A 138 6.33 6.69 8.00
N LEU A 139 5.90 6.49 9.25
CA LEU A 139 5.50 7.59 10.12
C LEU A 139 6.70 8.50 10.45
N GLY A 140 7.85 7.91 10.77
CA GLY A 140 9.08 8.65 11.02
C GLY A 140 9.53 9.49 9.83
N SER A 141 9.49 8.92 8.62
CA SER A 141 9.86 9.65 7.40
C SER A 141 8.86 10.76 7.08
N LEU A 142 7.56 10.54 7.32
CA LEU A 142 6.53 11.55 7.12
C LEU A 142 6.68 12.72 8.09
N ILE A 143 6.92 12.45 9.38
CA ILE A 143 7.16 13.49 10.40
C ILE A 143 8.42 14.28 10.03
N PHE A 144 9.50 13.58 9.66
CA PHE A 144 10.76 14.21 9.29
C PHE A 144 10.62 15.10 8.04
N ALA A 145 9.97 14.59 6.99
CA ALA A 145 9.72 15.34 5.77
C ALA A 145 8.83 16.57 6.05
N SER A 146 7.79 16.41 6.86
CA SER A 146 6.90 17.52 7.25
C SER A 146 7.65 18.60 8.03
N ALA A 147 8.49 18.21 8.99
CA ALA A 147 9.32 19.14 9.75
C ALA A 147 10.30 19.90 8.84
N LEU A 148 10.96 19.21 7.90
CA LEU A 148 11.84 19.86 6.93
C LEU A 148 11.09 20.87 6.05
N ILE A 149 9.88 20.55 5.62
CA ILE A 149 9.05 21.47 4.83
C ILE A 149 8.74 22.73 5.65
N ILE A 150 8.27 22.58 6.89
CA ILE A 150 7.91 23.72 7.76
C ILE A 150 9.13 24.61 8.09
N LEU A 151 10.30 24.00 8.29
CA LEU A 151 11.53 24.73 8.62
C LEU A 151 12.11 25.45 7.40
N LYS A 152 12.06 24.83 6.21
CA LYS A 152 12.66 25.36 4.99
C LYS A 152 11.75 26.34 4.26
N TYR A 153 10.46 26.07 4.26
CA TYR A 153 9.44 26.95 3.74
C TYR A 153 8.74 27.57 4.94
N LYS A 154 8.99 28.86 5.22
CA LYS A 154 8.06 29.64 6.06
C LYS A 154 6.70 29.49 5.39
N VAL A 155 5.86 28.60 5.92
CA VAL A 155 4.51 28.39 5.44
C VAL A 155 3.84 29.76 5.57
N SER A 156 3.67 30.46 4.45
CA SER A 156 3.14 31.82 4.46
C SER A 156 1.71 31.73 4.98
N THR A 157 1.49 32.16 6.21
CA THR A 157 0.20 32.20 6.90
C THR A 157 -0.73 33.30 6.36
N GLU A 158 -0.71 33.56 5.04
CA GLU A 158 -1.57 34.55 4.37
C GLU A 158 -2.76 33.93 3.63
N ALA A 159 -2.97 32.62 3.73
CA ALA A 159 -4.08 31.92 3.06
C ALA A 159 -5.03 31.23 4.07
N LEU A 160 -5.41 31.94 5.14
CA LEU A 160 -6.47 31.55 6.07
C LEU A 160 -7.39 32.73 6.36
#